data_AF-A0A2H5ZJB6-F1
#
_entry.id   AF-A0A2H5ZJB6-F1
#
_cell.length_a   1.000
_cell.length_b   1.000
_cell.length_c   1.000
_cell.angle_alpha   90.00
_cell.angle_beta   90.00
_cell.angle_gamma   90.00
#
_symmetry.space_group_name_H-M   'P 1'
#
loop_
_entity.id
_entity.type
_entity.pdbx_description
1 polymer ?
#
loop_
_entity_poly.entity_id
_entity_poly.type
_entity_poly.pdbx_seq_one_letter_code
_entity_poly.pdbx_strand_id
1 'polypeptide(L)'
;MGWIVVGLLVASAALAHERKEGLPEGPIRERHELMERVGKQAKIIGDALKTGKLEPVGPAAAKIAEEASKALPLFPEGSTHPRSRAKPEIWQQWPEFEKLMGQLQADAKATVAAAQGGGDVRAAANKMFGNCKSCHDRFRLPEKE
;
A
#
# COMPACT_ATOMS: atom_id res chain seq x y z
N MET A 1 -16.76 -27.38 51.79
CA MET A 1 -15.50 -26.62 51.63
C MET A 1 -15.08 -26.79 50.17
N GLY A 2 -15.46 -25.91 49.23
CA GLY A 2 -14.91 -24.54 49.09
C GLY A 2 -13.39 -24.66 49.02
N TRP A 3 -12.71 -24.40 47.90
CA TRP A 3 -12.42 -23.07 47.37
C TRP A 3 -12.34 -23.05 45.83
N ILE A 4 -12.96 -22.01 45.26
CA ILE A 4 -12.75 -21.52 43.91
C ILE A 4 -11.41 -20.75 43.90
N VAL A 5 -10.53 -21.04 42.94
CA VAL A 5 -9.42 -20.13 42.61
C VAL A 5 -9.76 -19.45 41.29
N VAL A 6 -10.11 -18.17 41.41
CA VAL A 6 -10.28 -17.21 40.32
C VAL A 6 -8.91 -16.81 39.80
N GLY A 7 -8.73 -16.95 38.48
CA GLY A 7 -8.20 -15.92 37.60
C GLY A 7 -6.71 -15.60 37.62
N LEU A 8 -6.06 -15.84 36.48
CA LEU A 8 -5.31 -14.77 35.82
C LEU A 8 -5.44 -14.95 34.29
N LEU A 9 -6.44 -14.28 33.70
CA LEU A 9 -6.47 -14.06 32.26
C LEU A 9 -5.36 -13.05 31.94
N VAL A 10 -4.27 -13.53 31.35
CA VAL A 10 -3.31 -12.63 30.69
C VAL A 10 -4.02 -12.08 29.45
N ALA A 11 -4.53 -10.86 29.55
CA ALA A 11 -5.02 -10.12 28.42
C ALA A 11 -3.82 -9.75 27.54
N SER A 12 -3.49 -10.60 26.57
CA SER A 12 -2.62 -10.21 25.46
C SER A 12 -3.35 -9.14 24.66
N ALA A 13 -2.90 -7.89 24.80
CA ALA A 13 -3.29 -6.81 23.93
C ALA A 13 -2.93 -7.21 22.49
N ALA A 14 -3.95 -7.56 21.70
CA ALA A 14 -3.79 -7.81 20.28
C ALA A 14 -3.23 -6.54 19.62
N LEU A 15 -1.96 -6.58 19.24
CA LEU A 15 -1.34 -5.55 18.42
C LEU A 15 -1.97 -5.68 17.03
N ALA A 16 -2.87 -4.75 16.71
CA ALA A 16 -3.66 -4.82 15.50
C ALA A 16 -2.78 -4.69 14.25
N HIS A 17 -2.75 -5.75 13.44
CA HIS A 17 -2.54 -5.67 12.00
C HIS A 17 -3.47 -4.58 11.45
N GLU A 18 -3.03 -3.81 10.45
CA GLU A 18 -3.93 -2.87 9.74
C GLU A 18 -4.93 -3.70 8.93
N ARG A 19 -5.92 -4.26 9.61
CA ARG A 19 -7.08 -4.90 9.02
C ARG A 19 -8.06 -3.78 8.75
N LYS A 20 -8.80 -3.86 7.65
CA LYS A 20 -10.00 -3.03 7.43
C LYS A 20 -10.90 -2.98 8.68
N GLU A 21 -10.97 -4.10 9.41
CA GLU A 21 -11.64 -4.24 10.71
C GLU A 21 -11.09 -3.24 11.73
N GLY A 22 -11.88 -2.19 11.99
CA GLY A 22 -11.52 -1.15 12.96
C GLY A 22 -11.00 0.16 12.33
N LEU A 23 -10.74 0.23 11.03
CA LEU A 23 -10.53 1.55 10.44
C LEU A 23 -11.86 2.33 10.47
N PRO A 24 -11.85 3.63 10.85
CA PRO A 24 -13.05 4.44 10.80
C PRO A 24 -13.54 4.55 9.35
N GLU A 25 -14.86 4.66 9.17
CA GLU A 25 -15.47 4.96 7.88
C GLU A 25 -14.85 6.19 7.20
N GLY A 26 -14.98 6.28 5.88
CA GLY A 26 -14.50 7.40 5.09
C GLY A 26 -13.03 7.27 4.65
N PRO A 27 -12.29 8.39 4.50
CA PRO A 27 -11.04 8.43 3.73
C PRO A 27 -9.94 7.52 4.26
N ILE A 28 -9.91 7.26 5.58
CA ILE A 28 -8.92 6.38 6.21
C ILE A 28 -9.11 4.92 5.79
N ARG A 29 -10.36 4.44 5.75
CA ARG A 29 -10.64 3.08 5.29
C ARG A 29 -10.57 2.97 3.78
N GLU A 30 -11.08 3.97 3.07
CA GLU A 30 -11.04 3.99 1.61
C GLU A 30 -9.61 3.97 1.05
N ARG A 31 -8.68 4.76 1.62
CA ARG A 31 -7.27 4.71 1.19
C ARG A 31 -6.61 3.38 1.51
N HIS A 32 -6.96 2.76 2.64
CA HIS A 32 -6.43 1.45 3.00
C HIS A 32 -6.90 0.39 1.99
N GLU A 33 -8.19 0.36 1.68
CA GLU A 33 -8.74 -0.55 0.66
C GLU A 33 -8.16 -0.31 -0.73
N LEU A 34 -7.93 0.95 -1.10
CA LEU A 34 -7.24 1.32 -2.34
C LEU A 34 -5.82 0.76 -2.38
N MET A 35 -5.05 0.95 -1.31
CA MET A 35 -3.68 0.45 -1.23
C MET A 35 -3.61 -1.08 -1.18
N GLU A 36 -4.61 -1.74 -0.61
CA GLU A 36 -4.77 -3.21 -0.70
C GLU A 36 -4.97 -3.68 -2.15
N ARG A 37 -5.80 -2.96 -2.94
CA ARG A 37 -5.97 -3.27 -4.37
C ARG A 37 -4.67 -3.06 -5.13
N VAL A 38 -3.94 -1.97 -4.87
CA VAL A 38 -2.60 -1.72 -5.43
C VAL A 38 -1.63 -2.85 -5.07
N GLY A 39 -1.60 -3.27 -3.79
CA GLY A 39 -0.75 -4.35 -3.30
C GLY A 39 -1.03 -5.69 -3.98
N LYS A 40 -2.30 -6.02 -4.23
CA LYS A 40 -2.69 -7.23 -4.98
C LYS A 40 -2.17 -7.21 -6.41
N GLN A 41 -2.26 -6.07 -7.11
CA GLN A 41 -1.70 -5.94 -8.47
C GLN A 41 -0.18 -5.99 -8.47
N ALA A 42 0.47 -5.35 -7.49
CA ALA A 42 1.92 -5.41 -7.31
C ALA A 42 2.40 -6.86 -7.10
N LYS A 43 1.64 -7.67 -6.35
CA LYS A 43 1.92 -9.11 -6.18
C LYS A 43 1.87 -9.86 -7.52
N ILE A 44 0.84 -9.62 -8.35
CA ILE A 44 0.72 -10.23 -9.68
C ILE A 44 1.96 -9.93 -10.52
N ILE A 45 2.39 -8.67 -10.55
CA ILE A 45 3.60 -8.25 -11.27
C ILE A 45 4.83 -8.96 -10.69
N GLY A 46 4.99 -8.99 -9.37
CA GLY A 46 6.12 -9.66 -8.72
C GLY A 46 6.19 -11.16 -9.04
N ASP A 47 5.06 -11.86 -9.03
CA ASP A 47 4.99 -13.28 -9.38
C ASP A 47 5.28 -13.52 -10.88
N ALA A 48 4.78 -12.65 -11.77
CA ALA A 48 5.08 -12.67 -13.20
C ALA A 48 6.59 -12.50 -13.46
N LEU A 49 7.24 -11.55 -12.78
CA LEU A 49 8.69 -11.36 -12.87
C LEU A 49 9.47 -12.57 -12.34
N LYS A 50 9.02 -13.22 -11.27
CA LYS A 50 9.69 -14.41 -10.73
C LYS A 50 9.59 -15.61 -11.67
N THR A 51 8.44 -15.79 -12.32
CA THR A 51 8.16 -16.94 -13.19
C THR A 51 8.60 -16.73 -14.64
N GLY A 52 8.83 -15.47 -15.05
CA GLY A 52 9.13 -15.10 -16.43
C GLY A 52 7.90 -15.05 -17.35
N LYS A 53 6.69 -15.32 -16.84
CA LYS A 53 5.43 -15.19 -17.57
C LYS A 53 4.93 -13.75 -17.45
N LEU A 54 5.35 -12.88 -18.36
CA LEU A 54 5.21 -11.42 -18.25
C LEU A 54 3.86 -10.86 -18.74
N GLU A 55 3.03 -11.69 -19.36
CA GLU A 55 1.71 -11.38 -19.89
C GLU A 55 0.80 -10.65 -18.88
N PRO A 56 0.79 -11.00 -17.56
CA PRO A 56 -0.04 -10.29 -16.58
C PRO A 56 0.47 -8.89 -16.21
N VAL A 57 1.73 -8.54 -16.53
CA VAL A 57 2.37 -7.31 -16.01
C VAL A 57 1.67 -6.05 -16.53
N GLY A 58 1.40 -5.97 -17.83
CA GLY A 58 0.73 -4.81 -18.43
C GLY A 58 -0.64 -4.52 -17.81
N PRO A 59 -1.58 -5.48 -17.79
CA PRO A 59 -2.89 -5.29 -17.15
C PRO A 59 -2.82 -4.93 -15.67
N ALA A 60 -1.94 -5.57 -14.90
CA ALA A 60 -1.78 -5.28 -13.47
C ALA A 60 -1.21 -3.87 -13.24
N ALA A 61 -0.21 -3.46 -14.02
CA ALA A 61 0.36 -2.12 -13.95
C ALA A 61 -0.66 -1.04 -14.33
N ALA A 62 -1.51 -1.31 -15.33
CA ALA A 62 -2.59 -0.39 -15.69
C ALA A 62 -3.57 -0.17 -14.53
N LYS A 63 -3.88 -1.22 -13.76
CA LYS A 63 -4.71 -1.10 -12.55
C LYS A 63 -4.02 -0.31 -11.44
N ILE A 64 -2.71 -0.47 -11.24
CA ILE A 64 -1.96 0.37 -10.30
C ILE A 64 -2.03 1.85 -10.71
N ALA A 65 -1.86 2.15 -12.00
CA ALA A 65 -1.95 3.53 -12.50
C ALA A 65 -3.35 4.15 -12.28
N GLU A 66 -4.41 3.35 -12.43
CA GLU A 66 -5.80 3.75 -12.20
C GLU A 66 -6.08 4.05 -10.72
N GLU A 67 -5.60 3.21 -9.80
CA GLU A 67 -5.77 3.44 -8.36
C GLU A 67 -4.90 4.60 -7.87
N ALA A 68 -3.66 4.71 -8.34
CA ALA A 68 -2.76 5.81 -7.97
C ALA A 68 -3.35 7.18 -8.31
N SER A 69 -4.08 7.30 -9.42
CA SER A 69 -4.73 8.57 -9.79
C SER A 69 -5.89 8.98 -8.87
N LYS A 70 -6.39 8.06 -8.04
CA LYS A 70 -7.52 8.28 -7.12
C LYS A 70 -7.05 8.43 -5.66
N ALA A 71 -5.76 8.24 -5.38
CA ALA A 71 -5.26 8.09 -4.02
C ALA A 71 -5.24 9.41 -3.24
N LEU A 72 -4.75 10.51 -3.83
CA LEU A 72 -4.50 11.77 -3.11
C LEU A 72 -5.72 12.36 -2.38
N PRO A 73 -6.93 12.40 -2.96
CA PRO A 73 -8.12 12.88 -2.26
C PRO A 73 -8.47 12.12 -0.98
N LEU A 74 -7.95 10.91 -0.79
CA LEU A 74 -8.21 10.07 0.39
C LEU A 74 -7.24 10.37 1.56
N PHE A 75 -6.37 11.37 1.43
CA PHE A 75 -5.49 11.85 2.48
C PHE A 75 -5.81 13.29 2.91
N PRO A 76 -7.07 13.64 3.27
CA PRO A 76 -7.39 14.98 3.73
C PRO A 76 -6.56 15.32 4.98
N GLU A 77 -6.28 16.62 5.15
CA GLU A 77 -5.48 17.11 6.27
C GLU A 77 -6.03 16.65 7.62
N GLY A 78 -5.14 16.22 8.52
CA GLY A 78 -5.51 15.75 9.85
C GLY A 78 -6.17 14.36 9.90
N SER A 79 -6.30 13.64 8.78
CA SER A 79 -6.90 12.28 8.74
C SER A 79 -5.98 11.19 9.29
N THR A 80 -5.61 11.33 10.57
CA THR A 80 -4.85 10.38 11.37
C THR A 80 -5.79 9.46 12.14
N HIS A 81 -5.34 8.25 12.44
CA HIS A 81 -6.06 7.35 13.34
C HIS A 81 -5.06 6.36 13.96
N PRO A 82 -5.19 5.96 15.25
CA PRO A 82 -4.23 5.06 15.91
C PRO A 82 -4.08 3.69 15.25
N ARG A 83 -5.13 3.23 14.56
CA ARG A 83 -5.11 2.00 13.75
C ARG A 83 -4.61 2.20 12.33
N SER A 84 -4.37 3.43 11.89
CA SER A 84 -3.77 3.70 10.58
C SER A 84 -2.24 3.71 10.66
N ARG A 85 -1.57 3.18 9.64
CA ARG A 85 -0.11 3.20 9.44
C ARG A 85 0.34 4.39 8.61
N ALA A 86 -0.58 5.22 8.13
CA ALA A 86 -0.25 6.50 7.53
C ALA A 86 0.44 7.37 8.58
N LYS A 87 1.71 7.72 8.33
CA LYS A 87 2.50 8.56 9.23
C LYS A 87 2.04 10.02 9.17
N PRO A 88 2.06 10.78 10.28
CA PRO A 88 1.71 12.21 10.29
C PRO A 88 2.61 13.05 9.36
N GLU A 89 3.82 12.58 9.06
CA GLU A 89 4.78 13.18 8.14
C GLU A 89 4.21 13.37 6.72
N ILE A 90 3.17 12.62 6.32
CA ILE A 90 2.46 12.83 5.05
C ILE A 90 2.01 14.29 4.92
N TRP A 91 1.35 14.82 5.96
CA TRP A 91 0.81 16.18 5.92
C TRP A 91 1.87 17.24 6.18
N GLN A 92 2.95 16.89 6.88
CA GLN A 92 4.10 17.79 7.08
C GLN A 92 4.97 17.92 5.81
N GLN A 93 4.96 16.90 4.95
CA GLN A 93 5.79 16.81 3.75
C GLN A 93 4.92 16.54 2.52
N TRP A 94 3.76 17.19 2.46
CA TRP A 94 2.75 16.99 1.43
C TRP A 94 3.29 17.08 -0.01
N PRO A 95 4.11 18.08 -0.38
CA PRO A 95 4.62 18.17 -1.75
C PRO A 95 5.42 16.94 -2.19
N GLU A 96 6.17 16.31 -1.28
CA GLU A 96 6.85 15.07 -1.63
C GLU A 96 5.87 13.89 -1.68
N PHE A 97 4.96 13.77 -0.71
CA PHE A 97 3.97 12.69 -0.75
C PHE A 97 3.20 12.69 -2.08
N GLU A 98 2.75 13.88 -2.51
CA GLU A 98 2.11 14.11 -3.80
C GLU A 98 3.01 13.72 -4.97
N LYS A 99 4.27 14.17 -4.98
CA LYS A 99 5.26 13.82 -6.00
C LYS A 99 5.46 12.30 -6.10
N LEU A 100 5.60 11.58 -4.99
CA LEU A 100 5.79 10.13 -5.00
C LEU A 100 4.54 9.39 -5.46
N MET A 101 3.33 9.90 -5.19
CA MET A 101 2.09 9.34 -5.74
C MET A 101 1.96 9.58 -7.24
N GLY A 102 2.30 10.79 -7.71
CA GLY A 102 2.37 11.08 -9.14
C GLY A 102 3.41 10.21 -9.85
N GLN A 103 4.58 10.03 -9.23
CA GLN A 103 5.64 9.15 -9.75
C GLN A 103 5.20 7.69 -9.80
N LEU A 104 4.44 7.20 -8.81
CA LEU A 104 3.86 5.85 -8.85
C LEU A 104 2.99 5.67 -10.09
N GLN A 105 2.10 6.63 -10.36
CA GLN A 105 1.23 6.59 -11.53
C GLN A 105 2.05 6.60 -12.83
N ALA A 106 3.08 7.45 -12.92
CA ALA A 106 3.96 7.53 -14.08
C ALA A 106 4.74 6.23 -14.30
N ASP A 107 5.29 5.64 -13.25
CA ASP A 107 6.07 4.39 -13.31
C ASP A 107 5.19 3.20 -13.68
N ALA A 108 3.95 3.18 -13.19
CA ALA A 108 2.96 2.20 -13.59
C ALA A 108 2.62 2.32 -15.09
N LYS A 109 2.41 3.53 -15.61
CA LYS A 109 2.19 3.77 -17.06
C LYS A 109 3.40 3.37 -17.90
N ALA A 110 4.62 3.66 -17.44
CA ALA A 110 5.84 3.23 -18.11
C ALA A 110 5.97 1.69 -18.15
N THR A 111 5.56 1.02 -17.08
CA THR A 111 5.52 -0.45 -17.01
C THR A 111 4.50 -1.03 -18.00
N VAL A 112 3.34 -0.39 -18.17
CA VAL A 112 2.36 -0.76 -19.22
C VAL A 112 3.00 -0.64 -20.60
N ALA A 113 3.65 0.49 -20.89
CA ALA A 113 4.28 0.73 -22.19
C ALA A 113 5.39 -0.29 -22.49
N ALA A 114 6.23 -0.63 -21.51
CA ALA A 114 7.26 -1.65 -21.66
C ALA A 114 6.65 -3.04 -21.98
N ALA A 115 5.56 -3.41 -21.30
CA ALA A 115 4.88 -4.69 -21.53
C ALA A 115 4.22 -4.78 -22.90
N GLN A 116 3.78 -3.66 -23.48
CA GLN A 116 3.13 -3.62 -24.81
C GLN A 116 4.14 -3.47 -25.95
N GLY A 117 5.19 -2.68 -25.76
CA GLY A 117 6.15 -2.31 -26.79
C GLY A 117 7.39 -3.20 -26.89
N GLY A 118 7.46 -4.28 -26.10
CA GLY A 118 8.64 -5.15 -26.05
C GLY A 118 9.86 -4.52 -25.37
N GLY A 119 9.65 -3.55 -24.47
CA GLY A 119 10.71 -2.95 -23.67
C GLY A 119 11.16 -3.83 -22.50
N ASP A 120 12.13 -3.37 -21.71
CA ASP A 120 12.55 -4.08 -20.50
C ASP A 120 11.51 -3.93 -19.37
N VAL A 121 10.57 -4.87 -19.35
CA VAL A 121 9.48 -4.95 -18.37
C VAL A 121 10.02 -5.10 -16.94
N ARG A 122 11.12 -5.84 -16.76
CA ARG A 122 11.70 -6.07 -15.43
C ARG A 122 12.28 -4.79 -14.86
N ALA A 123 13.04 -4.04 -15.67
CA ALA A 123 13.58 -2.76 -15.27
C ALA A 123 12.47 -1.75 -14.93
N ALA A 124 11.44 -1.65 -15.77
CA ALA A 124 10.32 -0.74 -15.53
C ALA A 124 9.56 -1.07 -14.23
N ALA A 125 9.23 -2.35 -14.02
CA ALA A 125 8.55 -2.80 -12.80
C ALA A 125 9.41 -2.62 -11.55
N ASN A 126 10.72 -2.89 -11.62
CA ASN A 126 11.64 -2.66 -10.50
C ASN A 126 11.73 -1.17 -10.12
N LYS A 127 11.74 -0.26 -11.11
CA LYS A 127 11.68 1.18 -10.84
C LYS A 127 10.40 1.56 -10.08
N MET A 128 9.25 1.05 -10.53
CA MET A 128 7.97 1.25 -9.85
C MET A 128 8.00 0.73 -8.40
N PHE A 129 8.53 -0.48 -8.16
CA PHE A 129 8.68 -1.02 -6.80
C PHE A 129 9.65 -0.20 -5.93
N GLY A 130 10.70 0.35 -6.54
CA GLY A 130 11.58 1.32 -5.88
C GLY A 130 10.81 2.53 -5.36
N ASN A 131 9.90 3.08 -6.17
CA ASN A 131 9.04 4.18 -5.74
C ASN A 131 8.11 3.79 -4.57
N CYS A 132 7.52 2.58 -4.60
CA CYS A 132 6.73 2.05 -3.49
C CYS A 132 7.54 2.02 -2.18
N LYS A 133 8.79 1.53 -2.25
CA LYS A 133 9.69 1.49 -1.10
C LYS A 133 10.00 2.89 -0.58
N SER A 134 10.39 3.81 -1.45
CA SER A 134 10.70 5.20 -1.07
C SER A 134 9.54 5.89 -0.35
N CYS A 135 8.31 5.68 -0.83
CA CYS A 135 7.13 6.21 -0.15
C CYS A 135 6.87 5.51 1.20
N HIS A 136 6.95 4.18 1.25
CA HIS A 136 6.65 3.45 2.47
C HIS A 136 7.67 3.70 3.59
N ASP A 137 8.96 3.75 3.27
CA ASP A 137 10.00 4.06 4.26
C ASP A 137 9.72 5.40 4.96
N ARG A 138 9.28 6.39 4.18
CA ARG A 138 9.07 7.75 4.65
C ARG A 138 7.71 7.98 5.30
N PHE A 139 6.64 7.40 4.74
CA PHE A 139 5.26 7.78 5.03
C PHE A 139 4.37 6.67 5.57
N ARG A 140 4.87 5.43 5.69
CA ARG A 140 4.11 4.30 6.23
C ARG A 140 4.84 3.64 7.39
N LEU A 141 4.15 3.39 8.50
CA LEU A 141 4.69 2.54 9.56
C LEU A 141 4.87 1.10 9.03
N PRO A 142 5.84 0.31 9.52
CA PRO A 142 5.93 -1.11 9.16
C PRO A 142 4.67 -1.87 9.61
N GLU A 143 4.48 -3.08 9.09
CA GLU A 143 3.48 -3.97 9.67
C GLU A 143 3.93 -4.34 11.07
N LYS A 144 3.02 -4.27 12.03
CA LYS A 144 3.26 -4.85 13.34
C LYS A 144 2.97 -6.34 13.20
N GLU A 145 3.98 -7.15 13.46
CA GLU A 145 3.85 -8.60 13.62
C GLU A 145 2.98 -8.93 14.85
#